data_AF-A0A087E983-F1
#
_entry.id   AF-A0A087E983-F1
#
_cell.length_a   1.000
_cell.length_b   1.000
_cell.length_c   1.000
_cell.angle_alpha   90.00
_cell.angle_beta   90.00
_cell.angle_gamma   90.00
#
_symmetry.space_group_name_H-M   'P 1'
#
loop_
_entity.id
_entity.type
_entity.pdbx_description
1 polymer ?
#
loop_
_entity_poly.entity_id
_entity_poly.type
_entity_poly.pdbx_seq_one_letter_code
_entity_poly.pdbx_strand_id
1 'polypeptide(L)'
;MSRVYSHIGEEERQVIQIQVGNGATVRAIAAMLGRSASSISREIRRNTWFPSNRNESYRPYRPQRLKTGPWTGRYYVAGPAQRKADARRTRARKPRRMACDRLLAYVTDRLRRGWTPLLVAGRLRGEYPDDPLMRVCQESIYRWIYSTQALRGQWAQYLFWFNCFLWFWSGSFFGFGRGAC
;
A
#
# COMPACT_ATOMS: atom_id res chain seq x y z
N MET A 1 -4.03 -27.26 15.41
CA MET A 1 -4.36 -25.83 15.18
C MET A 1 -3.60 -25.31 13.98
N SER A 2 -4.30 -24.75 12.98
CA SER A 2 -3.66 -24.04 11.86
C SER A 2 -3.04 -22.73 12.37
N ARG A 3 -1.76 -22.50 12.06
CA ARG A 3 -1.10 -21.22 12.36
C ARG A 3 -1.57 -20.19 11.34
N VAL A 4 -2.39 -19.25 11.79
CA VAL A 4 -2.69 -18.05 11.00
C VAL A 4 -1.38 -17.28 10.80
N TYR A 5 -1.12 -16.87 9.56
CA TYR A 5 0.05 -16.06 9.25
C TYR A 5 -0.06 -14.69 9.96
N SER A 6 0.85 -14.43 10.90
CA SER A 6 0.98 -13.14 11.55
C SER A 6 2.36 -12.55 11.29
N HIS A 7 2.42 -11.25 11.00
CA HIS A 7 3.69 -10.54 10.87
C HIS A 7 4.41 -10.44 12.22
N ILE A 8 5.74 -10.24 12.17
CA ILE A 8 6.53 -9.99 13.38
C ILE A 8 6.25 -8.56 13.84
N GLY A 9 5.59 -8.43 14.99
CA GLY A 9 5.20 -7.16 15.60
C GLY A 9 6.38 -6.39 16.19
N GLU A 10 6.12 -5.17 16.66
CA GLU A 10 7.15 -4.32 17.26
C GLU A 10 7.71 -4.92 18.55
N GLU A 11 6.84 -5.44 19.42
CA GLU A 11 7.24 -6.10 20.68
C GLU A 11 8.15 -7.31 20.42
N GLU A 12 7.76 -8.19 19.48
CA GLU A 12 8.59 -9.33 19.09
C GLU A 12 9.95 -8.87 18.55
N ARG A 13 10.02 -7.73 17.83
CA ARG A 13 11.29 -7.15 17.37
C ARG A 13 12.14 -6.62 18.53
N GLN A 14 11.54 -6.04 19.56
CA GLN A 14 12.25 -5.60 20.76
C GLN A 14 12.84 -6.79 21.52
N VAL A 15 12.07 -7.88 21.67
CA VAL A 15 12.57 -9.12 22.28
C VAL A 15 13.75 -9.69 21.48
N ILE A 16 13.67 -9.71 20.14
CA ILE A 16 14.78 -10.13 19.29
C ILE A 16 16.02 -9.25 19.56
N GLN A 17 15.87 -7.93 19.68
CA GLN A 17 16.99 -7.04 19.97
C GLN A 17 17.67 -7.35 21.31
N ILE A 18 16.88 -7.50 22.38
CA ILE A 18 17.39 -7.81 23.73
C ILE A 18 18.12 -9.15 23.72
N GLN A 19 17.49 -10.18 23.15
CA GLN A 19 18.04 -11.53 23.16
C GLN A 19 19.27 -11.70 22.27
N VAL A 20 19.33 -10.99 21.14
CA VAL A 20 20.56 -10.91 20.31
C VAL A 20 21.68 -10.23 21.09
N GLY A 21 21.39 -9.17 21.84
CA GLY A 21 22.35 -8.50 22.73
C GLY A 21 22.89 -9.42 23.84
N ASN A 22 22.04 -10.30 24.35
CA ASN A 22 22.41 -11.33 25.34
C ASN A 22 23.15 -12.53 24.74
N GLY A 23 23.39 -12.56 23.43
CA GLY A 23 24.07 -13.67 22.75
C GLY A 23 23.20 -14.92 22.54
N ALA A 24 21.87 -14.82 22.67
CA ALA A 24 20.96 -15.96 22.49
C ALA A 24 20.97 -16.47 21.04
N THR A 25 20.83 -17.79 20.88
CA THR A 25 20.74 -18.40 19.55
C THR A 25 19.39 -18.12 18.89
N VAL A 26 19.37 -18.11 17.55
CA VAL A 26 18.13 -17.91 16.77
C VAL A 26 17.03 -18.93 17.14
N ARG A 27 17.41 -20.16 17.48
CA ARG A 27 16.46 -21.21 17.90
C ARG A 27 15.87 -20.92 19.28
N ALA A 28 16.67 -20.42 20.22
CA ALA A 28 16.19 -20.01 21.54
C ALA A 28 15.20 -18.83 21.44
N ILE A 29 15.53 -17.82 20.63
CA ILE A 29 14.64 -16.67 20.37
C ILE A 29 13.32 -17.13 19.73
N ALA A 30 13.40 -18.05 18.78
CA ALA A 30 12.23 -18.59 18.11
C ALA A 30 11.33 -19.39 19.06
N ALA A 31 11.92 -20.19 19.95
CA ALA A 31 11.18 -20.90 20.99
C ALA A 31 10.49 -19.93 21.96
N MET A 32 11.20 -18.89 22.41
CA MET A 32 10.68 -17.85 23.31
C MET A 32 9.48 -17.10 22.73
N LEU A 33 9.53 -16.78 21.43
CA LEU A 33 8.45 -16.06 20.74
C LEU A 33 7.36 -16.98 20.19
N GLY A 34 7.48 -18.30 20.33
CA GLY A 34 6.58 -19.25 19.68
C GLY A 34 6.55 -19.10 18.16
N ARG A 35 7.69 -18.77 17.53
CA ARG A 35 7.83 -18.58 16.07
C ARG A 35 8.74 -19.64 15.46
N SER A 36 8.74 -19.75 14.13
CA SER A 36 9.71 -20.59 13.44
C SER A 36 11.10 -19.94 13.43
N ALA A 37 12.14 -20.74 13.66
CA ALA A 37 13.54 -20.27 13.59
C ALA A 37 13.88 -19.67 12.21
N SER A 38 13.24 -20.15 11.15
CA SER A 38 13.40 -19.59 9.80
C SER A 38 12.84 -18.18 9.66
N SER A 39 11.73 -17.84 10.33
CA SER A 39 11.17 -16.49 10.34
C SER A 39 12.09 -15.51 11.06
N ILE A 40 12.58 -15.90 12.24
CA ILE A 40 13.52 -15.09 13.04
C ILE A 40 14.86 -14.93 12.29
N SER A 41 15.39 -15.99 11.69
CA SER A 41 16.62 -15.92 10.89
C SER A 41 16.49 -14.95 9.71
N ARG A 42 15.37 -15.01 8.98
CA ARG A 42 15.11 -14.08 7.85
C ARG A 42 14.95 -12.64 8.34
N GLU A 43 14.27 -12.44 9.46
CA GLU A 43 14.08 -11.13 10.09
C GLU A 43 15.42 -10.49 10.47
N ILE A 44 16.24 -11.23 11.22
CA ILE A 44 17.58 -10.82 11.61
C ILE A 44 18.44 -10.57 10.37
N ARG A 45 18.48 -11.48 9.39
CA ARG A 45 19.31 -11.33 8.18
C ARG A 45 18.95 -10.08 7.37
N ARG A 46 17.66 -9.75 7.26
CA ARG A 46 17.18 -8.57 6.49
C ARG A 46 17.48 -7.24 7.16
N ASN A 47 17.56 -7.24 8.49
CA ASN A 47 17.63 -6.01 9.28
C ASN A 47 18.90 -5.90 10.12
N THR A 48 19.82 -6.87 10.03
CA THR A 48 21.16 -6.76 10.61
C THR A 48 22.00 -5.77 9.85
N TRP A 49 22.73 -4.96 10.60
CA TRP A 49 23.57 -3.91 10.07
C TRP A 49 25.05 -4.17 10.38
N PHE A 50 25.92 -3.72 9.48
CA PHE A 50 27.38 -3.81 9.61
C PHE A 50 27.95 -2.41 9.87
N PRO A 51 28.65 -2.20 10.99
CA PRO A 51 29.36 -0.96 11.25
C PRO A 51 30.46 -0.65 10.22
N SER A 52 30.20 0.35 9.37
CA SER A 52 31.17 0.88 8.41
C SER A 52 31.85 2.13 8.94
N ASN A 53 33.13 2.29 8.62
CA ASN A 53 33.96 3.45 8.98
C ASN A 53 33.95 4.58 7.94
N ARG A 54 33.25 4.42 6.81
CA ARG A 54 33.33 5.34 5.67
C ARG A 54 32.38 6.54 5.74
N ASN A 55 31.24 6.41 6.44
CA ASN A 55 30.21 7.44 6.47
C ASN A 55 29.72 7.66 7.91
N GLU A 56 29.84 8.91 8.39
CA GLU A 56 29.43 9.34 9.74
C GLU A 56 27.90 9.30 9.95
N SER A 57 27.12 9.27 8.87
CA SER A 57 25.65 9.21 8.89
C SER A 57 25.06 7.86 9.29
N TYR A 58 25.89 6.88 9.66
CA TYR A 58 25.46 5.51 9.95
C TYR A 58 25.55 5.19 11.44
N ARG A 59 24.39 5.01 12.09
CA ARG A 59 24.28 4.52 13.47
C ARG A 59 24.25 2.96 13.49
N PRO A 60 25.02 2.30 14.38
CA PRO A 60 25.98 2.87 15.34
C PRO A 60 27.29 3.29 14.66
N TYR A 61 27.76 4.50 14.95
CA TYR A 61 29.03 5.02 14.46
C TYR A 61 30.19 4.16 14.98
N ARG A 62 31.06 3.71 14.08
CA ARG A 62 32.28 2.95 14.43
C ARG A 62 33.48 3.90 14.38
N PRO A 63 34.09 4.27 15.53
CA PRO A 63 35.31 5.07 15.53
C PRO A 63 36.44 4.29 14.84
N GLN A 64 37.15 4.94 13.93
CA GLN A 64 38.19 4.30 13.09
C GLN A 64 39.35 3.67 13.89
N ARG A 65 39.57 4.14 15.13
CA ARG A 65 40.62 3.67 16.04
C ARG A 65 40.29 2.32 16.71
N LEU A 66 39.04 1.89 16.72
CA LEU A 66 38.60 0.63 17.32
C LEU A 66 38.34 -0.41 16.20
N LYS A 67 39.42 -0.94 15.63
CA LYS A 67 39.31 -2.03 14.63
C LYS A 67 38.93 -3.36 15.28
N THR A 68 39.24 -3.54 16.56
CA THR A 68 38.97 -4.74 17.38
C THR A 68 38.27 -4.33 18.66
N GLY A 69 37.00 -4.70 18.80
CA GLY A 69 36.21 -4.42 20.01
C GLY A 69 34.81 -5.03 19.89
N PRO A 70 33.99 -5.01 20.95
CA PRO A 70 32.64 -5.60 20.98
C PRO A 70 31.68 -5.08 19.90
N TRP A 71 32.11 -4.06 19.15
CA TRP A 71 31.43 -3.33 18.07
C TRP A 71 31.70 -3.87 16.65
N THR A 72 32.43 -4.99 16.49
CA THR A 72 32.72 -5.62 15.17
C THR A 72 31.65 -6.59 14.67
N GLY A 73 30.60 -6.85 15.45
CA GLY A 73 29.53 -7.81 15.13
C GLY A 73 28.45 -7.26 14.20
N ARG A 74 27.51 -8.13 13.82
CA ARG A 74 26.24 -7.70 13.20
C ARG A 74 25.30 -7.19 14.29
N TYR A 75 24.74 -5.99 14.13
CA TYR A 75 23.79 -5.40 15.08
C TYR A 75 22.37 -5.49 14.56
N TYR A 76 21.43 -5.89 15.41
CA TYR A 76 20.00 -5.86 15.14
C TYR A 76 19.35 -4.78 16.01
N VAL A 77 18.60 -3.86 15.39
CA VAL A 77 17.91 -2.77 16.10
C VAL A 77 16.43 -2.79 15.71
N ALA A 78 15.54 -2.90 16.69
CA ALA A 78 14.11 -3.09 16.48
C ALA A 78 13.43 -1.91 15.75
N GLY A 79 13.69 -0.67 16.19
CA GLY A 79 13.06 0.53 15.62
C GLY A 79 13.29 0.70 14.11
N PRO A 80 14.54 0.69 13.61
CA PRO A 80 14.82 0.70 12.18
C PRO A 80 14.23 -0.51 11.43
N ALA A 81 14.21 -1.69 12.05
CA ALA A 81 13.61 -2.88 11.45
C ALA A 81 12.10 -2.70 11.23
N GLN A 82 11.40 -2.12 12.21
CA GLN A 82 9.98 -1.77 12.12
C GLN A 82 9.72 -0.73 11.02
N ARG A 83 10.44 0.40 11.03
CA ARG A 83 10.32 1.43 9.98
C ARG A 83 10.56 0.87 8.57
N LYS A 84 11.54 -0.02 8.41
CA LYS A 84 11.79 -0.70 7.13
C LYS A 84 10.66 -1.67 6.76
N ALA A 85 10.05 -2.35 7.73
CA ALA A 85 8.88 -3.20 7.47
C ALA A 85 7.67 -2.38 7.01
N ASP A 86 7.40 -1.25 7.67
CA ASP A 86 6.31 -0.34 7.31
C ASP A 86 6.53 0.29 5.93
N ALA A 87 7.75 0.75 5.64
CA ALA A 87 8.11 1.27 4.32
C ALA A 87 7.96 0.22 3.20
N ARG A 88 8.24 -1.05 3.47
CA ARG A 88 7.97 -2.13 2.49
C ARG A 88 6.48 -2.35 2.32
N ARG A 89 5.70 -2.28 3.41
CA ARG A 89 4.24 -2.43 3.36
C ARG A 89 3.59 -1.30 2.59
N THR A 90 4.06 -0.06 2.73
CA THR A 90 3.57 1.07 1.95
C THR A 90 3.95 0.96 0.48
N ARG A 91 5.20 0.58 0.16
CA ARG A 91 5.64 0.38 -1.24
C ARG A 91 4.95 -0.79 -1.96
N ALA A 92 4.69 -1.89 -1.25
CA ALA A 92 4.03 -3.07 -1.82
C ALA A 92 2.59 -2.78 -2.27
N ARG A 93 1.94 -1.78 -1.66
CA ARG A 93 0.69 -1.22 -2.18
C ARG A 93 1.04 -0.41 -3.42
N LYS A 94 0.98 -1.04 -4.60
CA LYS A 94 1.14 -0.38 -5.90
C LYS A 94 0.37 0.95 -5.88
N PRO A 95 0.96 2.07 -6.37
CA PRO A 95 0.25 3.34 -6.44
C PRO A 95 -1.10 3.10 -7.12
N ARG A 96 -2.16 3.68 -6.56
CA ARG A 96 -3.53 3.49 -7.06
C ARG A 96 -3.51 3.78 -8.57
N ARG A 97 -4.02 2.85 -9.39
CA ARG A 97 -4.27 3.11 -10.81
C ARG A 97 -5.02 4.46 -10.86
N MET A 98 -4.59 5.38 -11.74
CA MET A 98 -4.92 6.83 -11.74
C MET A 98 -4.04 7.73 -10.85
N ALA A 99 -2.71 7.56 -10.93
CA ALA A 99 -1.72 8.44 -10.28
C ALA A 99 -0.99 9.39 -11.25
N CYS A 100 -1.26 9.30 -12.56
CA CYS A 100 -0.64 10.16 -13.56
C CYS A 100 -1.54 11.37 -13.83
N ASP A 101 -0.98 12.58 -13.71
CA ASP A 101 -1.72 13.83 -13.87
C ASP A 101 -2.31 13.97 -15.29
N ARG A 102 -1.58 13.53 -16.31
CA ARG A 102 -2.07 13.57 -17.71
C ARG A 102 -3.32 12.73 -17.92
N LEU A 103 -3.33 11.53 -17.32
CA LEU A 103 -4.47 10.62 -17.36
C LEU A 103 -5.66 11.20 -16.58
N LEU A 104 -5.42 11.81 -15.42
CA LEU A 104 -6.47 12.47 -14.63
C LEU A 104 -7.07 13.66 -15.39
N ALA A 105 -6.25 14.50 -16.01
CA ALA A 105 -6.71 15.62 -16.83
C ALA A 105 -7.60 15.16 -17.99
N TYR A 106 -7.20 14.08 -18.68
CA TYR A 106 -8.00 13.50 -19.75
C TYR A 106 -9.35 12.98 -19.24
N VAL A 107 -9.35 12.15 -18.19
CA VAL A 107 -10.58 11.56 -17.64
C VAL A 107 -11.52 12.65 -17.14
N THR A 108 -11.00 13.67 -16.45
CA THR A 108 -11.82 14.78 -15.94
C THR A 108 -12.42 15.64 -17.05
N ASP A 109 -11.67 15.98 -18.10
CA ASP A 109 -12.20 16.69 -19.28
C ASP A 109 -13.30 15.88 -19.98
N ARG A 110 -13.09 14.59 -20.23
CA ARG A 110 -14.08 13.75 -20.91
C ARG A 110 -15.34 13.53 -20.07
N LEU A 111 -15.21 13.34 -18.76
CA LEU A 111 -16.36 13.24 -17.85
C LEU A 111 -17.18 14.54 -17.83
N ARG A 112 -16.54 15.72 -17.87
CA ARG A 112 -17.25 17.03 -17.97
C ARG A 112 -18.04 17.17 -19.26
N ARG A 113 -17.57 16.56 -20.35
CA ARG A 113 -18.28 16.50 -21.64
C ARG A 113 -19.40 15.45 -21.67
N GLY A 114 -19.72 14.83 -20.53
CA GLY A 114 -20.80 13.86 -20.40
C GLY A 114 -20.46 12.45 -20.89
N TRP A 115 -19.18 12.12 -21.07
CA TRP A 115 -18.79 10.78 -21.52
C TRP A 115 -18.92 9.76 -20.38
N THR A 116 -19.37 8.54 -20.71
CA THR A 116 -19.40 7.45 -19.72
C THR A 116 -17.98 6.91 -19.47
N PRO A 117 -17.68 6.39 -18.26
CA PRO A 117 -16.39 5.76 -17.97
C PRO A 117 -15.99 4.66 -18.96
N LEU A 118 -16.97 3.95 -19.54
CA LEU A 118 -16.76 2.96 -20.59
C LEU A 118 -16.24 3.60 -21.88
N LEU A 119 -16.88 4.68 -22.34
CA LEU A 119 -16.46 5.41 -23.53
C LEU A 119 -15.07 6.03 -23.36
N VAL A 120 -14.79 6.60 -22.18
CA VAL A 120 -13.48 7.16 -21.85
C VAL A 120 -12.39 6.07 -21.95
N ALA A 121 -12.58 4.91 -21.31
CA ALA A 121 -11.62 3.81 -21.37
C ALA A 121 -11.45 3.21 -22.79
N GLY A 122 -12.53 3.13 -23.56
CA GLY A 122 -12.51 2.63 -24.94
C GLY A 122 -11.74 3.55 -25.89
N ARG A 123 -12.02 4.85 -25.84
CA ARG A 123 -11.37 5.86 -26.70
C ARG A 123 -9.91 6.11 -26.32
N LEU A 124 -9.58 5.99 -25.03
CA LEU A 124 -8.20 6.14 -24.54
C LEU A 124 -7.22 5.17 -25.23
N ARG A 125 -7.68 3.97 -25.62
CA ARG A 125 -6.85 3.00 -26.34
C ARG A 125 -6.48 3.43 -27.76
N GLY A 126 -7.41 4.09 -28.45
CA GLY A 126 -7.22 4.56 -29.82
C GLY A 126 -6.49 5.90 -29.91
N GLU A 127 -6.73 6.82 -28.97
CA GLU A 127 -6.08 8.14 -28.97
C GLU A 127 -4.61 8.09 -28.52
N TYR A 128 -4.24 7.11 -27.69
CA TYR A 128 -2.87 6.95 -27.18
C TYR A 128 -2.40 5.49 -27.34
N PRO A 129 -2.07 5.02 -28.55
CA PRO A 129 -1.68 3.63 -28.78
C PRO A 129 -0.35 3.25 -28.10
N ASP A 130 0.60 4.18 -28.02
CA ASP A 130 1.99 3.87 -27.64
C ASP A 130 2.33 4.14 -26.16
N ASP A 131 1.40 4.70 -25.37
CA ASP A 131 1.66 5.09 -23.97
C ASP A 131 1.01 4.12 -22.96
N PRO A 132 1.80 3.30 -22.23
CA PRO A 132 1.29 2.38 -21.21
C PRO A 132 0.66 3.09 -20.00
N LEU A 133 1.02 4.35 -19.72
CA LEU A 133 0.46 5.13 -18.62
C LEU A 133 -0.96 5.63 -18.94
N MET A 134 -1.32 5.71 -20.22
CA MET A 134 -2.66 6.03 -20.74
C MET A 134 -3.49 4.75 -20.95
N ARG A 135 -3.39 3.79 -20.01
CA ARG A 135 -4.15 2.53 -20.02
C ARG A 135 -4.95 2.38 -18.74
N VAL A 136 -6.28 2.52 -18.85
CA VAL A 136 -7.21 2.38 -17.72
C VAL A 136 -8.46 1.63 -18.19
N CYS A 137 -9.02 0.79 -17.33
CA CYS A 137 -10.34 0.19 -17.54
C CYS A 137 -11.43 1.02 -16.85
N GLN A 138 -12.66 0.93 -17.36
CA GLN A 138 -13.84 1.59 -16.79
C GLN A 138 -13.99 1.34 -15.28
N GLU A 139 -13.68 0.13 -14.80
CA GLU A 139 -13.75 -0.24 -13.38
C GLU A 139 -12.74 0.54 -12.52
N SER A 140 -11.57 0.85 -13.07
CA SER A 140 -10.58 1.68 -12.36
C SER A 140 -11.05 3.14 -12.26
N ILE A 141 -11.76 3.64 -13.27
CA ILE A 141 -12.39 4.97 -13.26
C ILE A 141 -13.53 5.01 -12.24
N TYR A 142 -14.40 4.01 -12.20
CA TYR A 142 -15.45 3.91 -11.18
C TYR A 142 -14.87 3.85 -9.78
N ARG A 143 -13.88 2.99 -9.53
CA ARG A 143 -13.21 2.89 -8.22
C ARG A 143 -12.58 4.22 -7.79
N TRP A 144 -12.08 5.01 -8.74
CA TRP A 144 -11.54 6.34 -8.47
C TRP A 144 -12.64 7.35 -8.12
N ILE A 145 -13.74 7.39 -8.88
CA ILE A 145 -14.89 8.28 -8.59
C ILE A 145 -15.47 7.99 -7.20
N TYR A 146 -15.62 6.71 -6.84
CA TYR A 146 -16.14 6.30 -5.53
C TYR A 146 -15.10 6.25 -4.42
N SER A 147 -13.85 6.63 -4.68
CA SER A 147 -12.78 6.57 -3.67
C SER A 147 -12.91 7.61 -2.56
N THR A 148 -13.57 8.75 -2.84
CA THR A 148 -13.83 9.82 -1.87
C THR A 148 -15.23 10.40 -2.06
N GLN A 149 -15.82 10.89 -0.97
CA GLN A 149 -17.17 11.45 -0.98
C GLN A 149 -17.27 12.72 -1.85
N ALA A 150 -16.21 13.54 -1.89
CA ALA A 150 -16.14 14.74 -2.71
C ALA A 150 -16.18 14.43 -4.22
N LEU A 151 -15.38 13.45 -4.67
CA LEU A 151 -15.40 12.98 -6.05
C LEU A 151 -16.77 12.39 -6.42
N ARG A 152 -17.37 11.61 -5.51
CA ARG A 152 -18.71 11.07 -5.73
C ARG A 152 -19.73 12.19 -5.96
N GLY A 153 -19.76 13.23 -5.13
CA GLY A 153 -20.67 14.36 -5.30
C GLY A 153 -20.44 15.13 -6.61
N GLN A 154 -19.19 15.33 -6.99
CA GLN A 154 -18.82 16.09 -8.19
C GLN A 154 -19.18 15.38 -9.50
N TRP A 155 -19.03 14.05 -9.54
CA TRP A 155 -19.12 13.27 -10.77
C TRP A 155 -20.38 12.40 -10.88
N ALA A 156 -21.13 12.21 -9.78
CA ALA A 156 -22.39 11.43 -9.80
C ALA A 156 -23.41 11.96 -10.81
N GLN A 157 -23.44 13.27 -11.04
CA GLN A 157 -24.30 13.92 -12.03
C GLN A 157 -24.02 13.47 -13.48
N TYR A 158 -22.80 13.04 -13.79
CA TYR A 158 -22.40 12.59 -15.13
C TYR A 158 -22.48 11.07 -15.31
N LEU A 159 -22.82 10.33 -14.25
CA LEU A 159 -22.97 8.86 -14.26
C LEU A 159 -24.44 8.42 -14.39
N PHE A 160 -25.34 9.33 -14.77
CA PHE A 160 -26.79 9.21 -14.66
C PHE A 160 -27.40 7.98 -15.38
N TRP A 161 -26.74 7.41 -16.38
CA TRP A 161 -27.22 6.21 -17.09
C TRP A 161 -27.14 4.90 -16.28
N PHE A 162 -26.45 4.88 -15.13
CA PHE A 162 -26.48 3.74 -14.21
C PHE A 162 -27.48 3.90 -13.05
N ASN A 163 -27.95 5.12 -12.79
CA ASN A 163 -28.90 5.38 -11.71
C ASN A 163 -30.34 5.00 -12.11
N CYS A 164 -30.70 5.06 -13.40
CA CYS A 164 -31.99 4.54 -13.88
C CYS A 164 -32.17 3.03 -13.67
N PHE A 165 -31.10 2.23 -13.78
CA PHE A 165 -31.22 0.77 -13.64
C PHE A 165 -31.33 0.31 -12.18
N LEU A 166 -30.73 1.05 -11.24
CA LEU A 166 -30.89 0.80 -9.80
C LEU A 166 -32.19 1.37 -9.24
N TRP A 167 -32.72 2.46 -9.81
CA TRP A 167 -34.03 3.00 -9.41
C TRP A 167 -35.19 2.08 -9.81
N PHE A 168 -35.08 1.36 -10.94
CA PHE A 168 -36.10 0.39 -11.35
C PHE A 168 -36.10 -0.91 -10.50
N TRP A 169 -34.98 -1.22 -9.82
CA TRP A 169 -34.85 -2.37 -8.93
C TRP A 169 -34.92 -2.01 -7.43
N SER A 170 -35.24 -0.75 -7.12
CA SER A 170 -35.50 -0.26 -5.77
C SER A 170 -36.96 0.16 -5.72
N GLY A 171 -37.87 -0.82 -5.64
CA GLY A 171 -39.31 -0.59 -5.56
C GLY A 171 -39.64 0.52 -4.56
N SER A 172 -40.03 1.67 -5.08
CA SER A 172 -40.62 2.75 -4.31
C SER A 172 -41.71 3.35 -5.19
N PHE A 173 -42.89 2.74 -5.03
CA PHE A 173 -44.18 3.30 -5.40
C PHE A 173 -44.24 4.74 -4.87
N PHE A 174 -44.15 5.73 -5.74
CA PHE A 174 -44.57 7.08 -5.43
C PHE A 174 -45.70 7.43 -6.39
N GLY A 175 -46.92 7.36 -5.86
CA GLY A 175 -48.15 7.67 -6.57
C GLY A 175 -48.10 9.09 -7.11
N PHE A 176 -48.31 9.22 -8.41
CA PHE A 176 -48.61 10.50 -9.03
C PHE A 176 -50.13 10.62 -9.11
N GLY A 177 -50.67 11.50 -8.26
CA GLY A 177 -52.04 11.96 -8.33
C GLY A 177 -52.32 12.57 -9.70
N ARG A 178 -53.43 12.14 -10.30
CA ARG A 178 -53.96 12.72 -11.53
C ARG A 178 -54.46 14.14 -11.22
N GLY A 179 -53.95 15.11 -11.98
CA GLY A 179 -54.52 16.44 -12.15
C GLY A 179 -54.51 16.81 -13.63
N ALA A 180 -55.61 17.43 -14.07
CA ALA A 180 -55.98 17.90 -15.42
C ALA A 180 -56.43 16.76 -16.38
N CYS A 181 -57.60 16.81 -17.03
CA CYS A 181 -58.50 17.93 -17.37
C CYS A 181 -59.96 17.68 -16.96
#